data_AF-Q6HPK2-F1
#
_entry.id   AF-Q6HPK2-F1
#
_cell.length_a   1.000
_cell.length_b   1.000
_cell.length_c   1.000
_cell.angle_alpha   90.00
_cell.angle_beta   90.00
_cell.angle_gamma   90.00
#
_symmetry.space_group_name_H-M   'P 1'
#
loop_
_entity.id
_entity.type
_entity.pdbx_description
1 polymer ?
#
loop_
_entity_poly.entity_id
_entity_poly.type
_entity_poly.pdbx_seq_one_letter_code
_entity_poly.pdbx_strand_id
1 'polypeptide(L)'
;MENYVAEVAISFDQPYTLKEIQTKIPDNLNIVWLYMVSPIRDESRGPAGMPVYGFEPGTPLEESYKGFFDSLKRYNNGYDKDIQKFLKSNENKPFDQVKILGVMLTGKTENFKALENQNFIRGASVGVTAQIVPYIKPEK
;
A
#
# COMPACT_ATOMS: atom_id res chain seq x y z
N MET A 1 14.31 10.43 -13.82
CA MET A 1 15.57 9.70 -13.54
C MET A 1 15.57 8.51 -14.48
N GLU A 2 16.66 8.26 -15.19
CA GLU A 2 16.76 7.14 -16.14
C GLU A 2 17.80 6.15 -15.64
N ASN A 3 17.61 4.87 -15.92
CA ASN A 3 18.51 3.77 -15.51
C ASN A 3 18.57 3.59 -13.98
N TYR A 4 17.43 3.74 -13.30
CA TYR A 4 17.29 3.47 -11.86
C TYR A 4 16.05 2.61 -11.61
N VAL A 5 16.06 1.92 -10.47
CA VAL A 5 14.86 1.40 -9.83
C VAL A 5 14.53 2.26 -8.61
N ALA A 6 13.25 2.34 -8.27
CA ALA A 6 12.78 3.07 -7.11
C ALA A 6 11.76 2.27 -6.31
N GLU A 7 11.70 2.56 -5.01
CA GLU A 7 10.59 2.25 -4.13
C GLU A 7 9.79 3.54 -3.87
N VAL A 8 8.48 3.50 -4.09
CA VAL A 8 7.59 4.65 -3.89
C VAL A 8 6.34 4.20 -3.15
N ALA A 9 6.08 4.80 -1.98
CA ALA A 9 4.82 4.65 -1.28
C ALA A 9 3.80 5.65 -1.83
N ILE A 10 2.60 5.18 -2.16
CA ILE A 10 1.47 6.02 -2.58
C ILE A 10 0.28 5.81 -1.66
N SER A 11 -0.39 6.91 -1.34
CA SER A 11 -1.67 6.94 -0.63
C SER A 11 -2.77 7.39 -1.57
N PHE A 12 -3.95 6.82 -1.41
CA PHE A 12 -5.08 7.09 -2.28
C PHE A 12 -5.96 8.22 -1.75
N ASP A 13 -6.66 8.90 -2.66
CA ASP A 13 -7.68 9.91 -2.35
C ASP A 13 -8.87 9.33 -1.57
N GLN A 14 -9.17 8.06 -1.84
CA GLN A 14 -10.13 7.25 -1.11
C GLN A 14 -9.69 5.78 -1.09
N PRO A 15 -10.24 4.95 -0.20
CA PRO A 15 -9.92 3.53 -0.18
C PRO A 15 -10.44 2.78 -1.42
N TYR A 16 -9.61 1.94 -2.04
CA TYR A 16 -9.92 1.16 -3.25
C TYR A 16 -9.81 -0.35 -3.01
N THR A 17 -10.52 -1.18 -3.78
CA THR A 17 -10.28 -2.63 -3.80
C THR A 17 -9.03 -2.94 -4.62
N LEU A 18 -8.45 -4.13 -4.46
CA LEU A 18 -7.30 -4.52 -5.26
C LEU A 18 -7.59 -4.47 -6.77
N LYS A 19 -8.79 -4.87 -7.19
CA LYS A 19 -9.20 -4.80 -8.60
C LYS A 19 -9.22 -3.36 -9.12
N GLU A 20 -9.72 -2.41 -8.33
CA GLU A 20 -9.72 -0.98 -8.68
C GLU A 20 -8.29 -0.42 -8.73
N ILE A 21 -7.39 -0.92 -7.89
CA ILE A 21 -5.98 -0.50 -7.87
C ILE A 21 -5.26 -1.04 -9.12
N GLN A 22 -5.45 -2.31 -9.46
CA GLN A 22 -4.83 -2.95 -10.62
C GLN A 22 -5.26 -2.33 -11.96
N THR A 23 -6.41 -1.63 -12.02
CA THR A 23 -6.81 -0.89 -13.23
C THR A 23 -6.23 0.52 -13.29
N LYS A 24 -5.75 1.05 -12.16
CA LYS A 24 -5.19 2.41 -12.03
C LYS A 24 -3.66 2.42 -12.07
N ILE A 25 -3.03 1.37 -11.56
CA ILE A 25 -1.58 1.23 -11.49
C ILE A 25 -1.07 0.50 -12.73
N PRO A 26 -0.04 1.03 -13.41
CA PRO A 26 0.61 0.37 -14.53
C PRO A 26 1.07 -1.06 -14.18
N ASP A 27 0.86 -2.00 -15.11
CA ASP A 27 1.24 -3.41 -14.95
C ASP A 27 2.76 -3.63 -14.92
N ASN A 28 3.53 -2.66 -15.43
CA ASN A 28 4.99 -2.56 -15.36
C ASN A 28 5.51 -2.00 -14.01
N LEU A 29 4.68 -1.97 -12.97
CA LEU A 29 5.10 -1.74 -11.58
C LEU A 29 4.73 -2.95 -10.71
N ASN A 30 5.51 -3.17 -9.66
CA ASN A 30 5.24 -4.19 -8.66
C ASN A 30 4.51 -3.56 -7.48
N ILE A 31 3.49 -4.22 -6.96
CA ILE A 31 2.89 -3.90 -5.66
C ILE A 31 3.56 -4.80 -4.62
N VAL A 32 4.36 -4.22 -3.73
CA VAL A 32 5.12 -4.97 -2.71
C VAL A 32 4.56 -4.79 -1.30
N TRP A 33 3.64 -3.84 -1.11
CA TRP A 33 2.95 -3.65 0.17
C TRP A 33 1.55 -3.08 -0.03
N LEU A 34 0.60 -3.55 0.77
CA LEU A 34 -0.78 -3.07 0.81
C LEU A 34 -1.03 -2.39 2.17
N TYR A 35 -1.26 -1.07 2.18
CA TYR A 35 -1.60 -0.33 3.40
C TYR A 35 -3.10 -0.47 3.69
N MET A 36 -3.47 -1.07 4.81
CA MET A 36 -4.85 -1.51 5.08
C MET A 36 -5.58 -0.62 6.08
N VAL A 37 -4.90 -0.18 7.13
CA VAL A 37 -5.52 0.61 8.20
C VAL A 37 -4.49 1.50 8.89
N SER A 38 -4.94 2.67 9.32
CA SER A 38 -4.18 3.60 10.14
C SER A 38 -5.13 4.29 11.11
N PRO A 39 -4.71 4.58 12.35
CA PRO A 39 -5.43 5.48 13.23
C PRO A 39 -5.65 6.85 12.57
N ILE A 40 -6.87 7.37 12.63
CA ILE A 40 -7.18 8.71 12.12
C ILE A 40 -7.07 9.71 13.25
N ARG A 41 -6.29 10.77 13.04
CA ARG A 41 -6.09 11.87 13.99
C ARG A 41 -6.35 13.21 13.34
N ASP A 42 -6.57 14.21 14.18
CA ASP A 42 -6.64 15.59 13.73
C ASP A 42 -5.26 16.05 13.25
N GLU A 43 -5.16 16.31 11.95
CA GLU A 43 -3.95 16.80 11.28
C GLU A 43 -3.98 18.32 11.04
N SER A 44 -4.92 19.05 11.66
CA SER A 44 -5.07 20.51 11.50
C SER A 44 -3.83 21.31 11.89
N ARG A 45 -2.95 20.74 12.73
CA ARG A 45 -1.68 21.33 13.16
C ARG A 45 -0.45 20.67 12.52
N GLY A 46 -0.66 19.86 11.48
CA GLY A 46 0.39 19.11 10.80
C GLY A 46 0.24 17.59 10.93
N PRO A 47 1.12 16.82 10.27
CA PRO A 47 1.04 15.37 10.23
C PRO A 47 1.13 14.74 11.61
N ALA A 48 0.20 13.85 11.95
CA ALA A 48 0.17 13.20 13.26
C ALA A 48 1.17 12.03 13.38
N GLY A 49 1.81 11.61 12.28
CA GLY A 49 2.81 10.53 12.28
C GLY A 49 2.23 9.18 12.70
N MET A 50 1.01 8.86 12.28
CA MET A 50 0.32 7.65 12.73
C MET A 50 0.89 6.37 12.09
N PRO A 51 0.98 5.27 12.84
CA PRO A 51 1.39 3.99 12.28
C PRO A 51 0.38 3.51 11.24
N VAL A 52 0.88 3.09 10.08
CA VAL A 52 0.07 2.46 9.04
C VAL A 52 0.34 0.96 9.04
N TYR A 53 -0.70 0.16 9.15
CA TYR A 53 -0.63 -1.29 9.17
C TYR A 53 -0.99 -1.85 7.79
N GLY A 54 -0.22 -2.84 7.36
CA GLY A 54 -0.39 -3.47 6.06
C GLY A 54 0.37 -4.78 5.97
N PHE A 55 0.45 -5.31 4.77
CA PHE A 55 1.14 -6.58 4.52
C PHE A 55 1.72 -6.64 3.10
N GLU A 56 2.74 -7.47 2.94
CA GLU A 56 3.27 -7.86 1.64
C GLU A 56 2.34 -8.91 0.99
N PRO A 57 1.84 -8.67 -0.24
CA PRO A 57 0.99 -9.64 -0.93
C PRO A 57 1.81 -10.87 -1.36
N GLY A 58 1.51 -12.03 -0.78
CA GLY A 58 2.08 -13.32 -1.19
C GLY A 58 1.20 -14.07 -2.18
N THR A 59 1.64 -15.28 -2.54
CA THR A 59 0.87 -16.23 -3.35
C THR A 59 0.66 -17.51 -2.54
N PRO A 60 -0.58 -17.88 -2.16
CA PRO A 60 -1.85 -17.20 -2.45
C PRO A 60 -2.07 -15.91 -1.64
N LEU A 61 -2.74 -14.94 -2.24
CA LEU A 61 -2.95 -13.61 -1.64
C LEU A 61 -3.88 -13.65 -0.43
N GLU A 62 -4.88 -14.51 -0.48
CA GLU A 62 -5.86 -14.72 0.57
C GLU A 62 -5.21 -15.21 1.87
N GLU A 63 -4.15 -16.03 1.75
CA GLU A 63 -3.39 -16.53 2.90
C GLU A 63 -2.58 -15.41 3.55
N SER A 64 -1.91 -14.58 2.76
CA SER A 64 -1.17 -13.41 3.28
C SER A 64 -2.11 -12.41 3.96
N TYR A 65 -3.27 -12.12 3.36
CA TYR A 65 -4.27 -11.26 3.98
C TYR A 65 -4.80 -11.87 5.30
N LYS A 66 -5.10 -13.17 5.31
CA LYS A 66 -5.54 -13.86 6.52
C LYS A 66 -4.48 -13.78 7.62
N GLY A 67 -3.22 -14.03 7.30
CA GLY A 67 -2.10 -13.92 8.26
C GLY A 67 -1.96 -12.51 8.83
N PHE A 68 -2.10 -11.48 8.00
CA PHE A 68 -2.15 -10.09 8.44
C PHE A 68 -3.33 -9.83 9.37
N PHE A 69 -4.54 -10.21 8.96
CA PHE A 69 -5.77 -9.94 9.70
C PHE A 69 -5.76 -10.62 11.08
N ASP A 70 -5.33 -11.89 11.14
CA ASP A 70 -5.21 -12.65 12.39
C ASP A 70 -4.14 -12.04 13.31
N SER A 71 -3.01 -11.60 12.76
CA SER A 71 -1.95 -10.93 13.52
C SER A 71 -2.42 -9.60 14.08
N LEU A 72 -3.11 -8.79 13.28
CA LEU A 72 -3.68 -7.53 13.70
C LEU A 72 -4.73 -7.74 14.81
N LYS A 73 -5.58 -8.77 14.69
CA LYS A 73 -6.55 -9.14 15.72
C LYS A 73 -5.89 -9.59 17.03
N ARG A 74 -4.80 -10.36 16.94
CA ARG A 74 -4.07 -10.90 18.11
C ARG A 74 -3.28 -9.85 18.87
N TYR A 75 -2.62 -8.93 18.16
CA TYR A 75 -1.66 -8.00 18.77
C TYR A 75 -2.21 -6.59 18.96
N ASN A 76 -3.40 -6.28 18.45
CA ASN A 76 -4.05 -5.01 18.76
C ASN A 76 -4.45 -4.97 20.24
N ASN A 77 -3.99 -3.95 20.96
CA ASN A 77 -4.32 -3.71 22.36
C ASN A 77 -5.78 -3.27 22.61
N GLY A 78 -6.55 -3.04 21.53
CA GLY A 78 -7.97 -2.72 21.59
C GLY A 78 -8.29 -1.24 21.80
N TYR A 79 -7.28 -0.39 21.99
CA TYR A 79 -7.50 1.04 22.26
C TYR A 79 -7.77 1.86 21.00
N ASP A 80 -7.24 1.44 19.86
CA ASP A 80 -7.43 2.17 18.62
C ASP A 80 -8.77 1.85 17.95
N LYS A 81 -9.67 2.85 17.93
CA LYS A 81 -11.04 2.70 17.42
C LYS A 81 -11.07 2.41 15.92
N ASP A 82 -10.11 2.92 15.15
CA ASP A 82 -10.08 2.73 13.69
C ASP A 82 -9.62 1.31 13.35
N ILE A 83 -8.63 0.79 14.08
CA ILE A 83 -8.23 -0.62 13.95
C ILE A 83 -9.38 -1.55 14.36
N GLN A 84 -10.07 -1.25 15.46
CA GLN A 84 -11.23 -2.04 15.90
C GLN A 84 -12.37 -1.99 14.87
N LYS A 85 -12.63 -0.83 14.28
CA LYS A 85 -13.62 -0.67 13.20
C LYS A 85 -13.23 -1.49 11.97
N PHE A 86 -11.96 -1.43 11.56
CA PHE A 86 -11.43 -2.22 10.43
C PHE A 86 -11.61 -3.72 10.66
N LEU A 87 -11.23 -4.24 11.82
CA LEU A 87 -11.38 -5.65 12.17
C LEU A 87 -12.87 -6.06 12.11
N LYS A 88 -13.75 -5.28 12.77
CA LYS A 88 -15.19 -5.57 12.78
C LYS A 88 -15.82 -5.54 11.38
N SER A 89 -15.43 -4.58 10.53
CA SER A 89 -16.02 -4.43 9.20
C SER A 89 -15.56 -5.48 8.18
N ASN A 90 -14.50 -6.23 8.48
CA ASN A 90 -13.86 -7.16 7.53
C ASN A 90 -13.71 -8.61 8.05
N GLU A 91 -14.21 -8.96 9.25
CA GLU A 91 -14.05 -10.27 9.89
C GLU A 91 -14.47 -11.47 9.02
N ASN A 92 -15.46 -11.30 8.15
CA ASN A 92 -15.96 -12.35 7.25
C ASN A 92 -15.98 -11.92 5.78
N LYS A 93 -15.20 -10.89 5.44
CA LYS A 93 -15.21 -10.31 4.11
C LYS A 93 -14.10 -10.96 3.26
N PRO A 94 -14.39 -11.45 2.04
CA PRO A 94 -13.35 -11.90 1.14
C PRO A 94 -12.44 -10.73 0.75
N PHE A 95 -11.15 -11.01 0.51
CA PHE A 95 -10.14 -9.96 0.36
C PHE A 95 -10.41 -9.02 -0.83
N ASP A 96 -11.02 -9.52 -1.90
CA ASP A 96 -11.40 -8.74 -3.09
C ASP A 96 -12.37 -7.58 -2.81
N GLN A 97 -13.11 -7.65 -1.69
CA GLN A 97 -14.03 -6.60 -1.22
C GLN A 97 -13.42 -5.69 -0.15
N VAL A 98 -12.23 -6.02 0.37
CA VAL A 98 -11.53 -5.23 1.38
C VAL A 98 -10.91 -4.01 0.71
N LYS A 99 -11.04 -2.85 1.35
CA LYS A 99 -10.52 -1.59 0.83
C LYS A 99 -9.12 -1.31 1.39
N ILE A 100 -8.26 -0.77 0.53
CA ILE A 100 -6.84 -0.52 0.73
C ILE A 100 -6.63 1.00 0.68
N LEU A 101 -5.85 1.54 1.61
CA LEU A 101 -5.58 2.98 1.78
C LEU A 101 -4.44 3.49 0.88
N GLY A 102 -3.56 2.59 0.46
CA GLY A 102 -2.39 2.91 -0.34
C GLY A 102 -1.59 1.65 -0.66
N VAL A 103 -0.53 1.82 -1.46
CA VAL A 103 0.39 0.73 -1.78
C VAL A 103 1.83 1.21 -1.79
N MET A 104 2.77 0.29 -1.58
CA MET A 104 4.17 0.50 -1.91
C MET A 104 4.46 -0.15 -3.26
N LEU A 105 5.10 0.63 -4.13
CA LEU A 105 5.44 0.23 -5.48
C LEU A 105 6.94 0.13 -5.68
N THR A 106 7.38 -0.84 -6.46
CA THR A 106 8.75 -0.93 -6.96
C THR A 106 8.79 -1.13 -8.46
N GLY A 107 9.87 -0.67 -9.09
CA GLY A 107 10.12 -0.86 -10.52
C GLY A 107 11.08 0.18 -11.07
N LYS A 108 11.27 0.17 -12.38
CA LYS A 108 12.07 1.21 -13.07
C LYS A 108 11.47 2.60 -12.87
N THR A 109 12.33 3.58 -12.62
CA THR A 109 11.93 4.98 -12.39
C THR A 109 11.07 5.58 -13.51
N GLU A 110 11.28 5.14 -14.74
CA GLU A 110 10.60 5.57 -15.94
C GLU A 110 9.12 5.12 -15.96
N ASN A 111 8.81 3.99 -15.33
CA ASN A 111 7.45 3.43 -15.28
C ASN A 111 6.54 4.27 -14.36
N PHE A 112 7.12 4.98 -13.37
CA PHE A 112 6.37 5.84 -12.46
C PHE A 112 5.79 7.10 -13.13
N LYS A 113 6.28 7.48 -14.32
CA LYS A 113 5.79 8.67 -15.03
C LYS A 113 4.29 8.64 -15.30
N ALA A 114 3.71 7.46 -15.50
CA ALA A 114 2.27 7.30 -15.71
C ALA A 114 1.43 7.67 -14.48
N LEU A 115 2.04 7.69 -13.28
CA LEU A 115 1.40 8.03 -12.02
C LEU A 115 1.50 9.53 -11.67
N GLU A 116 2.23 10.33 -12.46
CA GLU A 116 2.32 11.77 -12.24
C GLU A 116 0.96 12.45 -12.43
N ASN A 117 0.59 13.34 -11.49
CA ASN A 117 -0.64 14.14 -11.53
C ASN A 117 -1.96 13.35 -11.60
N GLN A 118 -1.93 12.07 -11.19
CA GLN A 118 -3.15 11.26 -11.13
C GLN A 118 -4.02 11.67 -9.94
N ASN A 119 -5.29 11.98 -10.19
CA ASN A 119 -6.22 12.48 -9.17
C ASN A 119 -6.55 11.48 -8.06
N PHE A 120 -6.40 10.18 -8.32
CA PHE A 120 -6.63 9.14 -7.31
C PHE A 120 -5.48 9.00 -6.30
N ILE A 121 -4.35 9.70 -6.53
CA ILE A 121 -3.20 9.72 -5.62
C ILE A 121 -3.29 10.95 -4.74
N ARG A 122 -3.48 10.74 -3.43
CA ARG A 122 -3.47 11.82 -2.44
C ARG A 122 -2.08 12.32 -2.12
N GLY A 123 -1.12 11.40 -2.07
CA GLY A 123 0.26 11.71 -1.72
C GLY A 123 1.19 10.56 -2.07
N ALA A 124 2.44 10.89 -2.37
CA ALA A 124 3.50 9.96 -2.70
C ALA A 124 4.76 10.29 -1.93
N SER A 125 5.52 9.27 -1.53
CA SER A 125 6.82 9.41 -0.88
C SER A 125 7.81 8.48 -1.57
N VAL A 126 8.90 9.06 -2.08
CA VAL A 126 10.01 8.29 -2.65
C VAL A 126 10.86 7.77 -1.49
N GLY A 127 11.04 6.45 -1.45
CA GLY A 127 11.93 5.78 -0.51
C GLY A 127 13.33 5.68 -1.09
N VAL A 128 13.79 4.45 -1.34
CA VAL A 128 15.13 4.20 -1.89
C VAL A 128 15.12 4.26 -3.42
N THR A 129 16.23 4.69 -3.99
CA THR A 129 16.53 4.58 -5.42
C THR A 129 17.88 3.92 -5.61
N ALA A 130 18.00 3.03 -6.60
CA ALA A 130 19.27 2.38 -6.93
C ALA A 130 19.53 2.42 -8.43
N GLN A 131 20.77 2.72 -8.82
CA GLN A 131 21.17 2.71 -10.23
C GLN A 131 21.16 1.27 -10.76
N ILE A 132 20.63 1.08 -11.96
CA ILE A 132 20.70 -0.21 -12.66
C ILE A 132 22.14 -0.40 -13.14
N VAL A 133 22.79 -1.43 -12.62
CA VAL A 133 24.13 -1.89 -12.99
C VAL A 133 24.04 -3.33 -13.55
N PRO A 134 25.05 -3.88 -14.23
CA PRO A 134 24.91 -5.13 -15.01
C PRO A 134 24.35 -6.35 -14.26
N TYR A 135 24.50 -6.41 -12.94
CA TYR A 135 24.00 -7.51 -12.10
C TYR A 135 22.68 -7.21 -11.39
N ILE A 136 22.13 -5.99 -11.51
CA ILE A 136 20.76 -5.68 -11.09
C ILE A 136 19.86 -5.90 -12.31
N LYS A 137 19.00 -6.92 -12.21
CA LYS A 137 18.01 -7.24 -13.25
C LYS A 137 16.62 -6.95 -12.70
N PRO A 138 16.03 -5.78 -12.99
CA PRO A 138 14.69 -5.46 -12.52
C PRO A 138 13.67 -6.43 -13.10
N GLU A 139 12.76 -6.92 -12.26
CA GLU A 139 11.63 -7.75 -12.71
C GLU A 139 10.61 -6.92 -13.51
N LYS A 140 10.48 -5.63 -13.18
CA LYS A 140 9.66 -4.64 -13.88
C LYS A 140 10.37 -3.28 -13.94
#